data_AF-A0AAJ5VXW8-F1
#
_entry.id   AF-A0AAJ5VXW8-F1
#
_cell.length_a   1.000
_cell.length_b   1.000
_cell.length_c   1.000
_cell.angle_alpha   90.00
_cell.angle_beta   90.00
_cell.angle_gamma   90.00
#
_symmetry.space_group_name_H-M   'P 1'
#
loop_
_entity.id
_entity.type
_entity.pdbx_description
1 polymer ?
#
loop_
_entity_poly.entity_id
_entity_poly.type
_entity_poly.pdbx_seq_one_letter_code
_entity_poly.pdbx_strand_id
1 'polypeptide(L)'
;MVLVAAVVTGCAAQPVPTGAGLYAQAKGHYLAYRAIATDILTAVYDGEWEVGGEGAGYGALPGSCDGNRGYDFNFTRYLRSPDPALRAERYEAAAAAITAAGLDASISPTDDPDAIWVIIARGNGISRLVFDSTPHGGGFHLNITTDCHPGDSEELVTLLFDEPTPVFDATPYFPKTERPDAEPLFLFPLDAPRYPDPTPTP
;
A
#
# COMPACT_ATOMS: atom_id res chain seq x y z
N MET A 1 -16.17 48.81 32.98
CA MET A 1 -14.83 48.37 32.56
C MET A 1 -14.95 46.90 32.20
N VAL A 2 -14.99 46.57 30.91
CA VAL A 2 -15.19 45.19 30.44
C VAL A 2 -13.81 44.57 30.24
N LEU A 3 -13.52 43.51 31.00
CA LEU A 3 -12.31 42.71 30.86
C LEU A 3 -12.51 41.81 29.62
N VAL A 4 -11.80 42.09 28.53
CA VAL A 4 -11.75 41.22 27.37
C VAL A 4 -10.67 40.17 27.61
N ALA A 5 -11.07 38.95 27.94
CA ALA A 5 -10.18 37.80 28.01
C ALA A 5 -9.94 37.28 26.58
N ALA A 6 -8.75 37.53 26.05
CA ALA A 6 -8.30 36.94 24.80
C ALA A 6 -7.98 35.45 25.05
N VAL A 7 -8.86 34.55 24.62
CA VAL A 7 -8.59 33.11 24.58
C VAL A 7 -7.70 32.86 23.36
N VAL A 8 -6.40 32.68 23.61
CA VAL A 8 -5.43 32.25 22.60
C VAL A 8 -5.65 30.75 22.38
N THR A 9 -6.43 30.37 21.37
CA THR A 9 -6.51 28.98 20.92
C THR A 9 -5.22 28.64 20.17
N GLY A 10 -4.16 28.35 20.93
CA GLY A 10 -2.96 27.74 20.35
C GLY A 10 -3.33 26.37 19.81
N CYS A 11 -2.96 26.08 18.56
CA CYS A 11 -3.00 24.73 18.00
C CYS A 11 -2.10 23.84 18.87
N ALA A 12 -2.68 23.18 19.87
CA ALA A 12 -1.99 22.12 20.57
C ALA A 12 -1.68 21.03 19.54
N ALA A 13 -0.40 20.71 19.36
CA ALA A 13 -0.01 19.56 18.56
C ALA A 13 -0.80 18.34 19.04
N GLN A 14 -1.52 17.69 18.13
CA GLN A 14 -2.25 16.47 18.46
C GLN A 14 -1.24 15.46 19.03
N PRO A 15 -1.56 14.76 20.13
CA PRO A 15 -0.67 13.75 20.67
C PRO A 15 -0.41 12.67 19.63
N VAL A 16 0.85 12.26 19.49
CA VAL A 16 1.23 11.14 18.62
C VAL A 16 0.57 9.86 19.18
N PRO A 17 -0.16 9.10 18.36
CA PRO A 17 -0.84 7.90 18.82
C PRO A 17 0.16 6.80 19.20
N THR A 18 -0.18 6.01 20.21
CA THR A 18 0.58 4.84 20.68
C THR A 18 -0.37 3.67 20.97
N GLY A 19 0.18 2.47 21.15
CA GLY A 19 -0.53 1.25 21.53
C GLY A 19 -1.76 0.98 20.65
N ALA A 20 -2.89 0.68 21.29
CA ALA A 20 -4.15 0.40 20.59
C ALA A 20 -4.63 1.57 19.70
N GLY A 21 -4.33 2.82 20.07
CA GLY A 21 -4.67 4.00 19.27
C GLY A 21 -3.86 4.06 17.98
N LEU A 22 -2.57 3.77 18.06
CA LEU A 22 -1.68 3.64 16.90
C LEU A 22 -2.16 2.52 15.97
N TYR A 23 -2.41 1.34 16.51
CA TYR A 23 -2.90 0.19 15.75
C TYR A 23 -4.22 0.50 15.01
N ALA A 24 -5.22 1.05 15.71
CA ALA A 24 -6.51 1.36 15.13
C ALA A 24 -6.42 2.41 14.02
N GLN A 25 -5.59 3.44 14.22
CA GLN A 25 -5.35 4.46 13.21
C GLN A 25 -4.66 3.87 11.98
N ALA A 26 -3.59 3.12 12.18
CA ALA A 26 -2.82 2.49 11.11
C ALA A 26 -3.68 1.50 10.30
N LYS A 27 -4.55 0.73 10.95
CA LYS A 27 -5.54 -0.14 10.30
C LYS A 27 -6.49 0.65 9.41
N GLY A 28 -6.96 1.80 9.90
CA GLY A 28 -7.82 2.70 9.12
C GLY A 28 -7.13 3.20 7.85
N HIS A 29 -5.90 3.68 7.97
CA HIS A 29 -5.11 4.13 6.82
C HIS A 29 -4.84 2.99 5.83
N TYR A 30 -4.47 1.80 6.34
CA TYR A 30 -4.24 0.62 5.53
C TYR A 30 -5.48 0.24 4.71
N LEU A 31 -6.63 0.09 5.37
CA LEU A 31 -7.87 -0.29 4.69
C LEU A 31 -8.30 0.75 3.65
N ALA A 32 -8.08 2.03 3.92
CA ALA A 32 -8.42 3.11 3.01
C ALA A 32 -7.61 3.03 1.70
N TYR A 33 -6.27 2.96 1.78
CA TYR A 33 -5.47 2.89 0.55
C TYR A 33 -5.60 1.50 -0.10
N ARG A 34 -5.81 0.42 0.66
CA ARG A 34 -5.99 -0.93 0.13
C ARG A 34 -7.25 -1.05 -0.71
N ALA A 35 -8.33 -0.35 -0.34
CA ALA A 35 -9.55 -0.27 -1.15
C ALA A 35 -9.27 0.40 -2.51
N ILE A 36 -8.56 1.54 -2.52
CA ILE A 36 -8.12 2.21 -3.76
C ILE A 36 -7.28 1.26 -4.61
N ALA A 37 -6.32 0.54 -4.00
CA ALA A 37 -5.48 -0.41 -4.70
C ALA A 37 -6.29 -1.56 -5.32
N THR A 38 -7.26 -2.13 -4.58
CA THR A 38 -8.16 -3.16 -5.10
C THR A 38 -8.96 -2.66 -6.28
N ASP A 39 -9.58 -1.47 -6.19
CA ASP A 39 -10.39 -0.92 -7.27
C ASP A 39 -9.58 -0.74 -8.56
N ILE A 40 -8.34 -0.24 -8.45
CA ILE A 40 -7.42 -0.10 -9.58
C ILE A 40 -7.06 -1.46 -10.16
N LEU A 41 -6.64 -2.42 -9.32
CA LEU A 41 -6.20 -3.73 -9.78
C LEU A 41 -7.35 -4.49 -10.44
N THR A 42 -8.55 -4.47 -9.86
CA THR A 42 -9.75 -5.11 -10.41
C THR A 42 -10.20 -4.48 -11.72
N ALA A 43 -10.07 -3.17 -11.89
CA ALA A 43 -10.38 -2.51 -13.16
C ALA A 43 -9.44 -2.98 -14.30
N VAL A 44 -8.20 -3.35 -13.97
CA VAL A 44 -7.19 -3.78 -14.93
C VAL A 44 -7.23 -5.30 -15.19
N TYR A 45 -7.41 -6.08 -14.12
CA TYR A 45 -7.38 -7.53 -14.16
C TYR A 45 -8.05 -8.14 -12.92
N ASP A 46 -9.12 -8.91 -13.14
CA ASP A 46 -9.91 -9.59 -12.09
C ASP A 46 -9.34 -10.96 -11.67
N GLY A 47 -8.21 -11.36 -12.26
CA GLY A 47 -7.51 -12.59 -11.91
C GLY A 47 -6.62 -12.46 -10.68
N GLU A 48 -5.63 -13.36 -10.60
CA GLU A 48 -4.68 -13.42 -9.49
C GLU A 48 -3.54 -12.39 -9.66
N TRP A 49 -3.16 -11.75 -8.57
CA TRP A 49 -2.10 -10.74 -8.49
C TRP A 49 -0.96 -11.28 -7.64
N GLU A 50 0.28 -11.23 -8.13
CA GLU A 50 1.40 -11.62 -7.29
C GLU A 50 1.71 -10.53 -6.26
N VAL A 51 1.93 -10.99 -5.04
CA VAL A 51 2.32 -10.17 -3.90
C VAL A 51 3.84 -10.08 -3.88
N GLY A 52 4.36 -8.86 -3.92
CA GLY A 52 5.80 -8.62 -3.81
C GLY A 52 6.61 -8.87 -5.10
N GLY A 53 7.86 -8.41 -5.03
CA GLY A 53 8.94 -8.41 -6.04
C GLY A 53 10.25 -8.00 -5.36
N GLU A 54 11.33 -7.70 -6.09
CA GLU A 54 12.59 -7.19 -5.49
C GLU A 54 12.29 -5.92 -4.67
N GLY A 55 12.24 -6.04 -3.32
CA GLY A 55 11.89 -4.93 -2.40
C GLY A 55 10.56 -5.03 -1.64
N ALA A 56 9.83 -6.17 -1.72
CA ALA A 56 8.79 -6.63 -0.79
C ALA A 56 7.91 -5.57 -0.07
N GLY A 57 6.96 -4.96 -0.78
CA GLY A 57 5.87 -4.19 -0.17
C GLY A 57 4.58 -5.01 -0.04
N TYR A 58 4.38 -5.77 1.05
CA TYR A 58 3.09 -6.45 1.27
C TYR A 58 1.93 -5.46 1.33
N GLY A 59 2.17 -4.31 1.96
CA GLY A 59 1.20 -3.23 2.16
C GLY A 59 0.91 -2.96 3.62
N ALA A 60 0.78 -4.00 4.46
CA ALA A 60 0.46 -3.80 5.88
C ALA A 60 1.69 -3.64 6.79
N LEU A 61 2.90 -3.96 6.30
CA LEU A 61 4.13 -3.78 7.08
C LEU A 61 4.55 -2.31 7.02
N PRO A 62 4.63 -1.60 8.15
CA PRO A 62 4.96 -0.18 8.16
C PRO A 62 6.45 0.04 7.86
N GLY A 63 6.73 1.00 6.99
CA GLY A 63 8.03 1.63 6.87
C GLY A 63 8.17 2.78 7.87
N SER A 64 9.41 3.22 8.12
CA SER A 64 9.69 4.42 8.90
C SER A 64 9.80 5.65 7.99
N CYS A 65 9.20 6.76 8.42
CA CYS A 65 9.30 8.06 7.76
C CYS A 65 9.49 9.19 8.79
N ASP A 66 9.77 10.41 8.30
CA ASP A 66 10.06 11.60 9.13
C ASP A 66 11.14 11.36 10.22
N GLY A 67 12.16 10.56 9.90
CA GLY A 67 13.23 10.23 10.85
C GLY A 67 12.73 9.48 12.09
N ASN A 68 11.99 8.38 11.87
CA ASN A 68 11.42 7.49 12.88
C ASN A 68 10.34 8.10 13.77
N ARG A 69 9.71 9.20 13.33
CA ARG A 69 8.56 9.81 14.03
C ARG A 69 7.22 9.53 13.35
N GLY A 70 7.26 8.86 12.21
CA GLY A 70 6.08 8.44 11.49
C GLY A 70 6.24 7.08 10.86
N TYR A 71 5.12 6.59 10.35
CA TYR A 71 5.04 5.38 9.54
C TYR A 71 4.39 5.65 8.19
N ASP A 72 4.77 4.86 7.20
CA ASP A 72 4.09 4.75 5.92
C ASP A 72 3.87 3.28 5.56
N PHE A 73 3.10 3.03 4.51
CA PHE A 73 2.88 1.70 3.96
C PHE A 73 3.37 1.63 2.52
N ASN A 74 4.02 0.53 2.19
CA ASN A 74 4.50 0.23 0.84
C ASN A 74 3.80 -1.01 0.32
N PHE A 75 3.09 -0.87 -0.79
CA PHE A 75 2.27 -1.89 -1.41
C PHE A 75 2.70 -2.10 -2.85
N THR A 76 3.01 -3.35 -3.21
CA THR A 76 3.36 -3.74 -4.57
C THR A 76 2.58 -4.97 -5.01
N ARG A 77 1.94 -4.88 -6.17
CA ARG A 77 1.32 -6.05 -6.84
C ARG A 77 1.76 -6.13 -8.30
N TYR A 78 2.00 -7.35 -8.75
CA TYR A 78 2.34 -7.66 -10.13
C TYR A 78 1.16 -8.37 -10.80
N LEU A 79 0.75 -7.84 -11.94
CA LEU A 79 -0.22 -8.47 -12.83
C LEU A 79 0.57 -9.20 -13.91
N ARG A 80 0.87 -10.49 -13.70
CA ARG A 80 1.60 -11.30 -14.69
C ARG A 80 0.67 -11.81 -15.79
N SER A 81 1.19 -11.78 -17.01
CA SER A 81 0.53 -12.31 -18.21
C SER A 81 -0.88 -11.75 -18.52
N PRO A 82 -1.10 -10.43 -18.44
CA PRO A 82 -2.21 -9.82 -19.15
C PRO A 82 -2.02 -10.09 -20.66
N ASP A 83 -3.06 -10.57 -21.35
CA ASP A 83 -3.09 -10.61 -22.82
C ASP A 83 -2.49 -9.31 -23.41
N PRO A 84 -1.37 -9.38 -24.15
CA PRO A 84 -0.70 -8.19 -24.71
C PRO A 84 -1.60 -7.37 -25.63
N ALA A 85 -2.60 -8.01 -26.27
CA ALA A 85 -3.57 -7.31 -27.10
C ALA A 85 -4.45 -6.34 -26.31
N LEU A 86 -4.63 -6.58 -25.01
CA LEU A 86 -5.42 -5.74 -24.11
C LEU A 86 -4.57 -4.72 -23.33
N ARG A 87 -3.26 -4.60 -23.64
CA ARG A 87 -2.36 -3.69 -22.91
C ARG A 87 -2.88 -2.25 -22.90
N ALA A 88 -3.33 -1.75 -24.04
CA ALA A 88 -3.84 -0.39 -24.16
C ALA A 88 -5.12 -0.19 -23.33
N GLU A 89 -6.11 -1.07 -23.52
CA GLU A 89 -7.36 -1.08 -22.77
C GLU A 89 -7.13 -1.12 -21.25
N ARG A 90 -6.22 -1.99 -20.79
CA ARG A 90 -5.86 -2.14 -19.37
C ARG A 90 -5.20 -0.89 -18.80
N TYR A 91 -4.33 -0.24 -19.56
CA TYR A 91 -3.71 1.00 -19.13
C TYR A 91 -4.72 2.14 -19.05
N GLU A 92 -5.64 2.23 -20.00
CA GLU A 92 -6.76 3.19 -19.96
C GLU A 92 -7.69 2.91 -18.77
N ALA A 93 -7.97 1.64 -18.48
CA ALA A 93 -8.75 1.24 -17.31
C ALA A 93 -8.05 1.64 -16.00
N ALA A 94 -6.73 1.45 -15.89
CA ALA A 94 -5.94 1.93 -14.76
C ALA A 94 -6.03 3.46 -14.61
N ALA A 95 -5.85 4.20 -15.69
CA ALA A 95 -5.95 5.66 -15.69
C ALA A 95 -7.35 6.15 -15.24
N ALA A 96 -8.41 5.51 -15.73
CA ALA A 96 -9.77 5.81 -15.33
C ALA A 96 -10.02 5.51 -13.84
N ALA A 97 -9.58 4.35 -13.35
CA ALA A 97 -9.72 3.97 -11.94
C ALA A 97 -8.93 4.90 -11.00
N ILE A 98 -7.70 5.27 -11.36
CA ILE A 98 -6.86 6.23 -10.61
C ILE A 98 -7.55 7.60 -10.53
N THR A 99 -8.14 8.06 -11.65
CA THR A 99 -8.88 9.33 -11.68
C THR A 99 -10.17 9.25 -10.85
N ALA A 100 -10.91 8.14 -10.94
CA ALA A 100 -12.13 7.92 -10.16
C ALA A 100 -11.86 7.85 -8.65
N ALA A 101 -10.69 7.34 -8.26
CA ALA A 101 -10.20 7.37 -6.89
C ALA A 101 -9.80 8.78 -6.40
N GLY A 102 -9.93 9.82 -7.24
CA GLY A 102 -9.67 11.21 -6.90
C GLY A 102 -8.19 11.56 -6.78
N LEU A 103 -7.30 10.76 -7.39
CA LEU A 103 -5.86 11.00 -7.37
C LEU A 103 -5.45 11.99 -8.47
N ASP A 104 -4.49 12.87 -8.14
CA ASP A 104 -3.84 13.78 -9.08
C ASP A 104 -2.83 12.98 -9.91
N ALA A 105 -3.20 12.65 -11.16
CA ALA A 105 -2.45 11.74 -12.03
C ALA A 105 -1.75 12.45 -13.19
N SER A 106 -0.47 12.15 -13.36
CA SER A 106 0.31 12.43 -14.56
C SER A 106 0.38 11.14 -15.40
N ILE A 107 -0.23 11.18 -16.57
CA ILE A 107 -0.27 10.04 -17.50
C ILE A 107 0.71 10.33 -18.64
N SER A 108 1.63 9.40 -18.91
CA SER A 108 2.55 9.51 -20.03
C SER A 108 2.12 8.57 -21.17
N PRO A 109 1.25 9.00 -22.09
CA PRO A 109 0.93 8.20 -23.27
C PRO A 109 2.16 8.13 -24.19
N THR A 110 2.37 6.97 -24.80
CA THR A 110 3.37 6.76 -25.85
C THR A 110 2.78 5.86 -26.92
N ASP A 111 3.02 6.19 -28.18
CA ASP A 111 2.64 5.39 -29.35
C ASP A 111 3.67 4.30 -29.67
N ASP A 112 4.81 4.31 -28.96
CA ASP A 112 5.83 3.27 -29.03
C ASP A 112 5.34 1.99 -28.34
N PRO A 113 5.18 0.87 -29.08
CA PRO A 113 4.75 -0.41 -28.52
C PRO A 113 5.79 -1.02 -27.57
N ASP A 114 7.05 -0.63 -27.65
CA ASP A 114 8.14 -1.18 -26.84
C ASP A 114 8.44 -0.33 -25.59
N ALA A 115 7.92 0.90 -25.53
CA ALA A 115 8.12 1.80 -24.40
C ALA A 115 7.38 1.31 -23.13
N ILE A 116 7.92 1.66 -21.96
CA ILE A 116 7.23 1.47 -20.67
C ILE A 116 6.20 2.58 -20.51
N TRP A 117 4.93 2.20 -20.32
CA TRP A 117 3.84 3.14 -20.08
C TRP A 117 3.73 3.35 -18.58
N VAL A 118 3.67 4.61 -18.13
CA VAL A 118 3.72 4.96 -16.70
C VAL A 118 2.66 6.00 -16.35
N ILE A 119 1.88 5.69 -15.32
CA ILE A 119 1.02 6.64 -14.62
C ILE A 119 1.63 6.89 -13.25
N ILE A 120 1.84 8.17 -12.91
CA ILE A 120 2.26 8.58 -11.58
C ILE A 120 1.12 9.38 -10.96
N ALA A 121 0.68 9.01 -9.76
CA ALA A 121 -0.39 9.73 -9.09
C ALA A 121 -0.12 9.96 -7.60
N ARG A 122 -0.88 10.85 -6.98
CA ARG A 122 -0.81 11.20 -5.54
C ARG A 122 -2.13 11.77 -5.04
N GLY A 123 -2.29 11.86 -3.71
CA GLY A 123 -3.49 12.37 -3.05
C GLY A 123 -4.24 11.27 -2.28
N ASN A 124 -5.27 11.66 -1.53
CA ASN A 124 -6.12 10.73 -0.76
C ASN A 124 -5.34 9.75 0.15
N GLY A 125 -4.32 10.24 0.85
CA GLY A 125 -3.49 9.42 1.73
C GLY A 125 -2.38 8.65 1.01
N ILE A 126 -2.19 8.88 -0.30
CA ILE A 126 -1.13 8.29 -1.12
C ILE A 126 -0.11 9.37 -1.49
N SER A 127 1.12 9.23 -1.01
CA SER A 127 2.22 10.13 -1.34
C SER A 127 2.76 9.86 -2.76
N ARG A 128 2.73 8.58 -3.17
CA ARG A 128 3.14 8.15 -4.50
C ARG A 128 2.43 6.87 -4.92
N LEU A 129 1.79 6.92 -6.08
CA LEU A 129 1.34 5.77 -6.85
C LEU A 129 2.13 5.72 -8.15
N VAL A 130 2.62 4.54 -8.52
CA VAL A 130 3.19 4.27 -9.84
C VAL A 130 2.49 3.04 -10.40
N PHE A 131 1.83 3.21 -11.54
CA PHE A 131 1.32 2.12 -12.34
C PHE A 131 2.12 2.06 -13.63
N ASP A 132 2.85 0.97 -13.87
CA ASP A 132 3.72 0.82 -15.02
C ASP A 132 3.55 -0.52 -15.72
N SER A 133 3.75 -0.54 -17.04
CA SER A 133 3.79 -1.79 -17.83
C SER A 133 5.19 -2.39 -17.81
N THR A 134 5.32 -3.71 -17.83
CA THR A 134 6.62 -4.34 -18.10
C THR A 134 7.04 -4.17 -19.57
N PRO A 135 8.35 -4.24 -19.88
CA PRO A 135 8.82 -4.26 -21.26
C PRO A 135 8.11 -5.33 -22.10
N HIS A 136 7.81 -5.02 -23.36
CA HIS A 136 7.09 -5.90 -24.30
C HIS A 136 5.67 -6.31 -23.87
N GLY A 137 5.07 -5.60 -22.90
CA GLY A 137 3.67 -5.82 -22.49
C GLY A 137 3.43 -7.10 -21.70
N GLY A 138 4.46 -7.68 -21.07
CA GLY A 138 4.36 -8.94 -20.33
C GLY A 138 3.62 -8.86 -18.98
N GLY A 139 3.16 -7.67 -18.58
CA GLY A 139 2.61 -7.42 -17.25
C GLY A 139 2.41 -5.95 -16.92
N PHE A 140 1.81 -5.72 -15.76
CA PHE A 140 1.77 -4.41 -15.11
C PHE A 140 2.20 -4.51 -13.65
N HIS A 141 2.68 -3.40 -13.11
CA HIS A 141 2.96 -3.23 -11.70
C HIS A 141 2.10 -2.11 -11.15
N LEU A 142 1.59 -2.32 -9.93
CA LEU A 142 1.06 -1.25 -9.10
C LEU A 142 1.94 -1.12 -7.87
N ASN A 143 2.53 0.05 -7.69
CA ASN A 143 3.32 0.42 -6.52
C ASN A 143 2.64 1.61 -5.83
N ILE A 144 2.41 1.51 -4.53
CA ILE A 144 1.81 2.58 -3.72
C ILE A 144 2.67 2.77 -2.47
N THR A 145 3.02 4.02 -2.20
CA THR A 145 3.53 4.49 -0.92
C THR A 145 2.50 5.46 -0.34
N THR A 146 2.07 5.24 0.91
CA THR A 146 1.12 6.14 1.57
C THR A 146 1.78 7.45 2.02
N ASP A 147 0.97 8.40 2.45
CA ASP A 147 1.47 9.55 3.21
C ASP A 147 2.14 9.08 4.52
N CYS A 148 3.06 9.89 5.02
CA CYS A 148 3.69 9.68 6.31
C CYS A 148 2.73 10.08 7.43
N HIS A 149 2.42 9.15 8.32
CA HIS A 149 1.50 9.36 9.45
C HIS A 149 2.26 9.39 10.78
N PRO A 150 1.86 10.21 11.76
CA PRO A 150 2.52 10.23 13.07
C PRO A 150 2.41 8.89 13.80
N GLY A 151 3.52 8.39 14.33
CA GLY A 151 3.56 7.14 15.08
C GLY A 151 4.93 6.45 15.01
N ASP A 152 5.18 5.53 15.93
CA ASP A 152 6.40 4.71 15.92
C ASP A 152 6.16 3.45 15.06
N SER A 153 6.90 3.31 13.96
CA SER A 153 6.78 2.17 13.06
C SER A 153 7.18 0.84 13.73
N GLU A 154 8.17 0.84 14.63
CA GLU A 154 8.62 -0.38 15.33
C GLU A 154 7.62 -0.81 16.40
N GLU A 155 7.00 0.14 17.09
CA GLU A 155 5.85 -0.13 17.96
C GLU A 155 4.70 -0.75 17.15
N LEU A 156 4.42 -0.22 15.95
CA LEU A 156 3.37 -0.77 15.10
C LEU A 156 3.70 -2.19 14.60
N VAL A 157 4.95 -2.49 14.24
CA VAL A 157 5.36 -3.88 13.90
C VAL A 157 5.14 -4.81 15.09
N THR A 158 5.59 -4.41 16.28
CA THR A 158 5.37 -5.13 17.55
C THR A 158 3.87 -5.45 17.75
N LEU A 159 2.99 -4.47 17.54
CA LEU A 159 1.54 -4.63 17.66
C LEU A 159 0.92 -5.52 16.56
N LEU A 160 1.45 -5.50 15.34
CA LEU A 160 0.96 -6.32 14.22
C LEU A 160 1.22 -7.82 14.41
N PHE A 161 2.31 -8.15 15.11
CA PHE A 161 2.74 -9.52 15.38
C PHE A 161 2.39 -10.02 16.80
N ASP A 162 1.88 -9.14 17.66
CA ASP A 162 1.64 -9.40 19.09
C ASP A 162 2.91 -9.88 19.84
N GLU A 163 4.06 -9.29 19.48
CA GLU A 163 5.37 -9.67 20.01
C GLU A 163 5.98 -8.55 20.86
N PRO A 164 6.86 -8.83 21.83
CA PRO A 164 7.52 -7.79 22.62
C PRO A 164 8.63 -7.03 21.87
N THR A 165 9.02 -7.50 20.68
CA THR A 165 10.06 -6.91 19.83
C THR A 165 9.65 -6.96 18.36
N PRO A 166 10.07 -5.98 17.54
CA PRO A 166 9.68 -5.93 16.13
C PRO A 166 10.20 -7.13 15.33
N VAL A 167 9.33 -7.69 14.50
CA VAL A 167 9.66 -8.75 13.52
C VAL A 167 10.14 -8.09 12.23
N PHE A 168 11.45 -8.16 11.98
CA PHE A 168 12.07 -7.53 10.81
C PHE A 168 11.91 -8.34 9.50
N ASP A 169 11.84 -9.67 9.59
CA ASP A 169 11.54 -10.52 8.43
C ASP A 169 10.11 -11.08 8.53
N ALA A 170 9.18 -10.33 7.97
CA ALA A 170 7.77 -10.68 7.88
C ALA A 170 7.42 -11.46 6.59
N THR A 171 8.38 -11.65 5.68
CA THR A 171 8.17 -12.29 4.37
C THR A 171 7.45 -13.64 4.45
N PRO A 172 7.76 -14.53 5.42
CA PRO A 172 7.07 -15.81 5.55
C PRO A 172 5.59 -15.71 5.90
N TYR A 173 5.07 -14.55 6.31
CA TYR A 173 3.65 -14.38 6.67
C TYR A 173 2.80 -13.82 5.53
N PHE A 174 3.41 -13.43 4.42
CA PHE A 174 2.70 -12.84 3.30
C PHE A 174 2.27 -13.93 2.31
N PRO A 175 1.02 -13.90 1.82
CA PRO A 175 0.63 -14.76 0.72
C PRO A 175 1.46 -14.43 -0.52
N LYS A 176 1.71 -15.43 -1.39
CA LYS A 176 2.42 -15.20 -2.66
C LYS A 176 1.55 -14.48 -3.69
N THR A 177 0.24 -14.66 -3.58
CA THR A 177 -0.74 -14.14 -4.51
C THR A 177 -2.00 -13.68 -3.78
N GLU A 178 -2.70 -12.73 -4.37
CA GLU A 178 -3.98 -12.21 -3.90
C GLU A 178 -4.98 -12.17 -5.06
N ARG A 179 -6.26 -12.07 -4.72
CA ARG A 179 -7.37 -11.95 -5.67
C ARG A 179 -8.24 -10.75 -5.27
N PRO A 180 -9.10 -10.23 -6.18
CA PRO A 180 -10.02 -9.15 -5.86
C PRO A 180 -10.89 -9.38 -4.61
N ASP A 181 -11.24 -10.62 -4.35
CA ASP A 181 -12.10 -11.06 -3.24
C ASP A 181 -11.33 -11.45 -1.96
N ALA A 182 -10.00 -11.33 -1.96
CA ALA A 182 -9.19 -11.64 -0.79
C ALA A 182 -9.43 -10.60 0.32
N GLU A 183 -9.62 -11.09 1.55
CA GLU A 183 -9.73 -10.22 2.73
C GLU A 183 -8.38 -9.53 3.02
N PRO A 184 -8.33 -8.19 3.16
CA PRO A 184 -7.11 -7.49 3.54
C PRO A 184 -6.59 -7.89 4.92
N LEU A 185 -5.35 -8.39 4.99
CA LEU A 185 -4.73 -8.78 6.25
C LEU A 185 -3.97 -7.59 6.87
N PHE A 186 -4.34 -7.22 8.08
CA PHE A 186 -3.67 -6.21 8.92
C PHE A 186 -3.27 -6.76 10.30
N LEU A 187 -3.09 -8.08 10.40
CA LEU A 187 -2.66 -8.77 11.62
C LEU A 187 -1.90 -10.02 11.19
N PHE A 188 -0.74 -10.28 11.81
CA PHE A 188 0.14 -11.40 11.48
C PHE A 188 0.56 -12.15 12.75
N PRO A 189 -0.34 -12.94 13.35
CA PRO A 189 0.04 -13.77 14.49
C PRO A 189 1.19 -14.72 14.12
N LEU A 190 2.20 -14.90 14.98
CA LEU A 190 3.33 -15.80 14.68
C LEU A 190 2.93 -17.28 14.54
N ASP A 191 1.77 -17.66 15.08
CA ASP A 191 1.15 -18.98 14.94
C ASP A 191 0.28 -19.13 13.68
N ALA A 192 0.13 -18.06 12.87
CA ALA A 192 -0.53 -18.14 11.58
C ALA A 192 0.30 -19.00 10.59
N PRO A 193 -0.35 -19.71 9.66
CA PRO A 193 0.34 -20.48 8.63
C PRO A 193 1.33 -19.61 7.85
N ARG A 194 2.56 -20.09 7.72
CA ARG A 194 3.62 -19.43 6.94
C ARG A 194 3.57 -19.86 5.48
N TYR A 195 4.07 -19.00 4.61
CA TYR A 195 4.24 -19.23 3.18
C TYR A 195 5.72 -19.14 2.78
N PRO A 196 6.28 -20.16 2.10
CA PRO A 196 5.70 -21.49 1.94
C PRO A 196 5.56 -22.19 3.30
N ASP A 197 4.59 -23.10 3.39
CA ASP A 197 4.54 -24.04 4.52
C ASP A 197 5.91 -24.74 4.59
N PRO A 198 6.64 -24.72 5.73
CA PRO A 198 7.90 -25.42 5.83
C PRO A 198 7.70 -26.86 5.38
N THR A 199 8.43 -27.27 4.34
CA THR A 199 8.43 -28.66 3.89
C THR A 199 8.67 -29.53 5.12
N PRO A 200 7.83 -30.53 5.42
CA PRO A 200 8.08 -31.39 6.56
C PRO A 200 9.50 -31.94 6.41
N THR A 201 10.34 -31.69 7.41
CA THR A 201 11.69 -32.24 7.47
C THR A 201 11.54 -33.78 7.42
N PRO A 202 12.23 -34.48 6.52
CA PRO A 202 12.13 -35.93 6.42
C PRO A 202 12.57 -36.66 7.70
#